data_AF-I3T6H0-F1
#
_entry.id   AF-I3T6H0-F1
#
_cell.length_a   1.000
_cell.length_b   1.000
_cell.length_c   1.000
_cell.angle_alpha   90.00
_cell.angle_beta   90.00
_cell.angle_gamma   90.00
#
_symmetry.space_group_name_H-M   'P 1'
#
loop_
_entity.id
_entity.type
_entity.pdbx_description
1 polymer ?
#
loop_
_entity_poly.entity_id
_entity_poly.type
_entity_poly.pdbx_seq_one_letter_code
_entity_poly.pdbx_strand_id
1 'polypeptide(L)'
;MASSISTKPFFTPSRTDSLSSFLSPNSNLRSLSSVYLRPRFPKKQLHIRAAGSTYGNHFRVTTYGESHGGGVGCVIDGCPPRIPLSEADMQEDLDRRRPGQSRITTPRKETDTCKIFSGVSEGVTTGTPIHVFVPNTDQRGNDYSEMSLAYRPSHADATYDMKYGVRSVQGGGRSSARETIGRVASGAVAKKILKNFAGTEILAYVSQVHKIILPEDLIDHETLTLDQIESILFDVQTLNMQRR
;
A
#
# COMPACT_ATOMS: atom_id res chain seq x y z
N MET A 1 11.14 -26.28 -1.27
CA MET A 1 11.42 -26.44 0.17
C MET A 1 10.58 -25.40 0.90
N ALA A 2 9.51 -25.83 1.57
CA ALA A 2 8.61 -24.92 2.27
C ALA A 2 9.21 -24.55 3.63
N SER A 3 9.54 -23.28 3.83
CA SER A 3 9.96 -22.76 5.13
C SER A 3 8.75 -22.67 6.04
N SER A 4 8.81 -23.36 7.18
CA SER A 4 7.78 -23.34 8.21
C SER A 4 7.64 -21.94 8.81
N ILE A 5 6.48 -21.30 8.60
CA ILE A 5 6.12 -20.05 9.28
C ILE A 5 5.85 -20.39 10.74
N SER A 6 6.80 -20.08 11.62
CA SER A 6 6.66 -20.18 13.07
C SER A 6 5.66 -19.11 13.53
N THR A 7 4.43 -19.55 13.81
CA THR A 7 3.41 -18.72 14.47
C THR A 7 3.76 -18.67 15.96
N LYS A 8 4.04 -17.48 16.48
CA LYS A 8 4.27 -17.31 17.93
C LYS A 8 2.95 -17.57 18.67
N PRO A 9 2.92 -18.44 19.69
CA PRO A 9 1.75 -18.60 20.52
C PRO A 9 1.50 -17.32 21.30
N PHE A 10 0.23 -16.93 21.38
CA PHE A 10 -0.24 -15.77 22.12
C PHE A 10 0.10 -15.94 23.62
N PHE A 11 0.69 -14.92 24.23
CA PHE A 11 1.21 -14.90 25.61
C PHE A 11 0.42 -15.81 26.60
N THR A 12 1.05 -16.90 27.03
CA THR A 12 0.68 -17.61 28.26
C THR A 12 1.65 -17.21 29.37
N PRO A 13 1.19 -16.76 30.55
CA PRO A 13 2.09 -16.45 31.65
C PRO A 13 2.70 -17.74 32.20
N SER A 14 4.03 -17.84 32.18
CA SER A 14 4.80 -18.92 32.78
C SER A 14 4.80 -18.77 34.31
N ARG A 15 4.29 -19.77 35.03
CA ARG A 15 4.51 -19.91 36.48
C ARG A 15 5.81 -20.68 36.71
N THR A 16 6.82 -19.98 37.23
CA THR A 16 7.94 -20.58 37.92
C THR A 16 7.64 -20.52 39.42
N ASP A 17 7.45 -21.67 40.06
CA ASP A 17 7.54 -21.75 41.52
C ASP A 17 8.66 -22.73 41.87
N SER A 18 9.78 -22.18 42.32
CA SER A 18 10.89 -22.92 42.93
C SER A 18 10.98 -22.58 44.42
N LEU A 19 11.02 -23.66 45.21
CA LEU A 19 11.72 -23.84 46.49
C LEU A 19 11.09 -23.33 47.81
N SER A 20 10.80 -24.34 48.64
CA SER A 20 11.09 -24.49 50.07
C SER A 20 10.47 -23.52 51.09
N SER A 21 9.67 -24.05 52.02
CA SER A 21 10.13 -24.41 53.38
C SER A 21 8.94 -24.72 54.32
N PHE A 22 9.27 -25.51 55.34
CA PHE A 22 8.48 -26.15 56.37
C PHE A 22 7.42 -25.29 57.09
N LEU A 23 6.28 -25.91 57.42
CA LEU A 23 5.27 -25.41 58.35
C LEU A 23 5.30 -26.19 59.68
N SER A 24 5.14 -25.48 60.79
CA SER A 24 4.31 -25.92 61.92
C SER A 24 3.78 -24.72 62.71
N PRO A 25 2.65 -24.87 63.43
CA PRO A 25 1.50 -24.03 63.19
C PRO A 25 1.06 -23.24 64.42
N ASN A 26 0.23 -22.21 64.17
CA ASN A 26 -0.93 -21.78 64.94
C ASN A 26 -1.05 -20.26 64.95
N SER A 27 -2.13 -19.75 64.36
CA SER A 27 -3.16 -19.05 65.14
C SER A 27 -4.21 -18.47 64.21
N ASN A 28 -5.46 -18.65 64.64
CA ASN A 28 -6.68 -18.11 64.08
C ASN A 28 -6.56 -16.62 63.74
N LEU A 29 -6.57 -16.30 62.44
CA LEU A 29 -7.06 -15.03 61.94
C LEU A 29 -7.97 -15.32 60.75
N ARG A 30 -9.27 -15.23 61.03
CA ARG A 30 -10.37 -14.83 60.14
C ARG A 30 -10.12 -15.12 58.66
N SER A 31 -10.83 -16.13 58.15
CA SER A 31 -11.06 -16.38 56.73
C SER A 31 -11.62 -15.13 56.04
N LEU A 32 -10.74 -14.19 55.68
CA LEU A 32 -10.94 -13.32 54.53
C LEU A 32 -10.66 -14.20 53.33
N SER A 33 -11.70 -14.90 52.88
CA SER A 33 -11.72 -15.45 51.53
C SER A 33 -11.40 -14.29 50.60
N SER A 34 -10.16 -14.24 50.11
CA SER A 34 -9.77 -13.38 49.00
C SER A 34 -10.67 -13.78 47.84
N VAL A 35 -11.77 -13.04 47.68
CA VAL A 35 -12.61 -13.15 46.50
C VAL A 35 -11.79 -12.54 45.38
N TYR A 36 -10.95 -13.38 44.75
CA TYR A 36 -10.41 -13.09 43.45
C TYR A 36 -11.60 -13.08 42.49
N LEU A 37 -12.26 -11.93 42.38
CA LEU A 37 -13.11 -11.59 41.24
C LEU A 37 -12.19 -11.63 40.02
N ARG A 38 -12.02 -12.81 39.41
CA ARG A 38 -11.57 -12.88 38.02
C ARG A 38 -12.63 -12.13 37.23
N PRO A 39 -12.31 -10.99 36.61
CA PRO A 39 -13.28 -10.35 35.74
C PRO A 39 -13.62 -11.38 34.66
N ARG A 40 -14.83 -11.93 34.70
CA ARG A 40 -15.37 -12.72 33.59
C ARG A 40 -15.73 -11.72 32.49
N PHE A 41 -14.71 -11.20 31.82
CA PHE A 41 -14.95 -10.58 30.53
C PHE A 41 -15.49 -11.69 29.63
N PRO A 42 -16.71 -11.56 29.08
CA PRO A 42 -17.16 -12.51 28.06
C PRO A 42 -16.09 -12.51 26.97
N LYS A 43 -15.62 -13.69 26.57
CA LYS A 43 -14.75 -13.83 25.39
C LYS A 43 -15.56 -13.33 24.20
N LYS A 44 -15.46 -12.04 23.87
CA LYS A 44 -16.05 -11.50 22.65
C LYS A 44 -15.41 -12.28 21.50
N GLN A 45 -16.22 -12.99 20.74
CA GLN A 45 -15.78 -13.62 19.50
C GLN A 45 -15.41 -12.51 18.54
N LEU A 46 -14.11 -12.22 18.44
CA LEU A 46 -13.58 -11.22 17.53
C LEU A 46 -13.70 -11.75 16.11
N HIS A 47 -14.62 -11.20 15.33
CA HIS A 47 -14.73 -11.47 13.91
C HIS A 47 -13.84 -10.48 13.17
N ILE A 48 -12.75 -10.97 12.58
CA ILE A 48 -11.88 -10.16 11.73
C ILE A 48 -12.57 -10.00 10.38
N ARG A 49 -12.89 -8.76 10.01
CA ARG A 49 -13.34 -8.41 8.66
C ARG A 49 -12.17 -7.81 7.87
N ALA A 50 -11.79 -8.46 6.78
CA ALA A 50 -10.88 -7.87 5.81
C ALA A 50 -11.56 -6.69 5.12
N ALA A 51 -10.81 -5.61 4.89
CA ALA A 51 -11.29 -4.53 4.04
C ALA A 51 -11.15 -4.95 2.57
N GLY A 52 -12.14 -4.63 1.74
CA GLY A 52 -12.06 -4.88 0.29
C GLY A 52 -10.96 -4.06 -0.38
N SER A 53 -10.46 -4.55 -1.51
CA SER A 53 -9.49 -3.82 -2.37
C SER A 53 -10.14 -3.31 -3.66
N THR A 54 -11.46 -3.11 -3.62
CA THR A 54 -12.28 -2.81 -4.79
C THR A 54 -12.88 -1.42 -4.68
N TYR A 55 -12.74 -0.63 -5.74
CA TYR A 55 -13.22 0.75 -5.87
C TYR A 55 -14.19 0.87 -7.05
N GLY A 56 -15.17 1.77 -6.95
CA GLY A 56 -16.12 2.05 -8.03
C GLY A 56 -17.35 1.15 -8.06
N ASN A 57 -18.35 1.57 -8.84
CA ASN A 57 -19.65 0.90 -8.98
C ASN A 57 -19.77 0.18 -10.33
N HIS A 58 -19.71 0.94 -11.42
CA HIS A 58 -19.79 0.42 -12.80
C HIS A 58 -18.40 0.15 -13.36
N PHE A 59 -17.55 1.19 -13.42
CA PHE A 59 -16.13 1.03 -13.64
C PHE A 59 -15.49 0.66 -12.31
N ARG A 60 -15.18 -0.61 -12.15
CA ARG A 60 -14.78 -1.19 -10.87
C ARG A 60 -13.35 -1.69 -10.93
N VAL A 61 -12.52 -1.21 -10.02
CA VAL A 61 -11.10 -1.55 -9.98
C VAL A 61 -10.81 -2.34 -8.72
N THR A 62 -10.28 -3.55 -8.87
CA THR A 62 -9.75 -4.34 -7.75
C THR A 62 -8.23 -4.38 -7.85
N THR A 63 -7.53 -3.78 -6.89
CA THR A 63 -6.06 -3.83 -6.85
C THR A 63 -5.59 -5.06 -6.06
N TYR A 64 -4.43 -5.61 -6.38
CA TYR A 64 -3.86 -6.78 -5.69
C TYR A 64 -2.33 -6.72 -5.60
N GLY A 65 -1.78 -7.64 -4.82
CA GLY A 65 -0.34 -7.86 -4.67
C GLY A 65 0.32 -7.04 -3.55
N GLU A 66 1.48 -7.55 -3.15
CA GLU A 66 2.35 -7.01 -2.12
C GLU A 66 3.67 -6.51 -2.71
N SER A 67 4.28 -5.52 -2.05
CA SER A 67 5.55 -4.93 -2.49
C SER A 67 6.75 -5.87 -2.60
N HIS A 68 6.72 -7.01 -1.91
CA HIS A 68 7.79 -8.02 -1.93
C HIS A 68 7.25 -9.39 -2.37
N GLY A 69 6.08 -9.43 -3.00
CA GLY A 69 5.55 -10.61 -3.69
C GLY A 69 6.04 -10.67 -5.15
N GLY A 70 5.46 -11.56 -5.94
CA GLY A 70 5.82 -11.70 -7.37
C GLY A 70 5.51 -10.47 -8.24
N GLY A 71 4.59 -9.61 -7.79
CA GLY A 71 4.21 -8.39 -8.48
C GLY A 71 2.94 -7.77 -7.87
N VAL A 72 2.53 -6.65 -8.44
CA VAL A 72 1.28 -5.95 -8.09
C VAL A 72 0.47 -5.69 -9.35
N GLY A 73 -0.78 -5.28 -9.19
CA GLY A 73 -1.60 -4.96 -10.35
C GLY A 73 -3.03 -4.63 -10.01
N CYS A 74 -3.87 -4.69 -11.02
CA CYS A 74 -5.31 -4.51 -10.88
C CYS A 74 -6.11 -5.34 -11.88
N VAL A 75 -7.37 -5.55 -11.52
CA VAL A 75 -8.43 -6.03 -12.42
C VAL A 75 -9.42 -4.89 -12.57
N ILE A 76 -9.68 -4.49 -13.81
CA ILE A 76 -10.62 -3.44 -14.17
C ILE A 76 -11.84 -4.10 -14.79
N ASP A 77 -12.98 -3.93 -14.16
CA ASP A 77 -14.28 -4.46 -14.59
C ASP A 77 -15.20 -3.30 -15.00
N GLY A 78 -16.09 -3.54 -15.97
CA GLY A 78 -16.99 -2.52 -16.53
C GLY A 78 -16.32 -1.48 -17.42
N CYS A 79 -15.14 -1.78 -17.99
CA CYS A 79 -14.57 -0.98 -19.08
C CYS A 79 -15.40 -1.19 -20.37
N PRO A 80 -15.85 -0.14 -21.08
CA PRO A 80 -16.60 -0.31 -22.32
C PRO A 80 -15.78 -1.03 -23.40
N PRO A 81 -16.41 -1.81 -24.30
CA PRO A 81 -15.72 -2.46 -25.41
C PRO A 81 -15.33 -1.47 -26.52
N ARG A 82 -14.44 -1.90 -27.41
CA ARG A 82 -14.00 -1.18 -28.63
C ARG A 82 -13.21 0.10 -28.36
N ILE A 83 -12.59 0.22 -27.21
CA ILE A 83 -11.67 1.31 -26.89
C ILE A 83 -10.25 0.84 -27.26
N PRO A 84 -9.51 1.56 -28.11
CA PRO A 84 -8.10 1.25 -28.36
C PRO A 84 -7.31 1.26 -27.05
N LEU A 85 -6.62 0.17 -26.74
CA LEU A 85 -5.86 0.05 -25.49
C LEU A 85 -4.64 -0.84 -25.69
N SER A 86 -3.50 -0.38 -25.19
CA SER A 86 -2.21 -1.05 -25.17
C SER A 86 -1.49 -0.80 -23.83
N GLU A 87 -0.44 -1.56 -23.54
CA GLU A 87 0.43 -1.31 -22.39
C GLU A 87 1.03 0.11 -22.42
N ALA A 88 1.35 0.62 -23.62
CA ALA A 88 1.93 1.95 -23.79
C ALA A 88 1.04 3.07 -23.25
N ASP A 89 -0.28 2.93 -23.36
CA ASP A 89 -1.26 3.90 -22.83
C ASP A 89 -1.21 4.02 -21.31
N MET A 90 -0.84 2.93 -20.61
CA MET A 90 -0.68 2.92 -19.15
C MET A 90 0.75 3.26 -18.74
N GLN A 91 1.72 2.93 -19.60
CA GLN A 91 3.14 3.08 -19.29
C GLN A 91 3.52 4.55 -19.07
N GLU A 92 2.92 5.50 -19.80
CA GLU A 92 3.17 6.93 -19.61
C GLU A 92 2.90 7.37 -18.16
N ASP A 93 1.72 7.06 -17.62
CA ASP A 93 1.36 7.42 -16.25
C ASP A 93 2.14 6.59 -15.21
N LEU A 94 2.47 5.33 -15.51
CA LEU A 94 3.31 4.50 -14.65
C LEU A 94 4.76 5.01 -14.59
N ASP A 95 5.29 5.51 -15.70
CA ASP A 95 6.61 6.10 -15.76
C ASP A 95 6.67 7.37 -14.94
N ARG A 96 5.63 8.22 -14.99
CA ARG A 96 5.47 9.43 -14.14
C ARG A 96 5.39 9.09 -12.66
N ARG A 97 4.75 7.97 -12.30
CA ARG A 97 4.66 7.46 -10.92
C ARG A 97 5.97 6.88 -10.40
N ARG A 98 6.80 6.33 -11.29
CA ARG A 98 7.93 5.45 -10.97
C ARG A 98 8.87 6.09 -9.94
N PRO A 99 9.32 5.33 -8.92
CA PRO A 99 10.34 5.81 -7.98
C PRO A 99 11.69 6.03 -8.68
N GLY A 100 12.59 6.77 -8.04
CA GLY A 100 13.98 6.90 -8.50
C GLY A 100 14.18 7.92 -9.63
N GLN A 101 13.17 8.74 -9.93
CA GLN A 101 13.28 9.83 -10.91
C GLN A 101 14.15 11.00 -10.42
N SER A 102 14.32 11.16 -9.10
CA SER A 102 15.13 12.25 -8.53
C SER A 102 15.97 11.79 -7.34
N ARG A 103 17.00 12.58 -6.99
CA ARG A 103 17.87 12.34 -5.83
C ARG A 103 17.13 12.30 -4.48
N ILE A 104 15.90 12.80 -4.42
CA ILE A 104 15.09 12.93 -3.20
C ILE A 104 14.12 11.72 -3.06
N THR A 105 13.94 10.94 -4.12
CA THR A 105 13.07 9.76 -4.12
C THR A 105 13.81 8.49 -3.68
N THR A 106 13.06 7.41 -3.45
CA THR A 106 13.65 6.13 -3.04
C THR A 106 14.66 5.62 -4.08
N PRO A 107 15.76 4.96 -3.66
CA PRO A 107 16.82 4.49 -4.57
C PRO A 107 16.43 3.26 -5.41
N ARG A 108 15.21 2.73 -5.26
CA ARG A 108 14.76 1.52 -5.97
C ARG A 108 14.66 1.77 -7.47
N LYS A 109 15.15 0.81 -8.26
CA LYS A 109 15.12 0.86 -9.73
C LYS A 109 14.06 -0.09 -10.29
N GLU A 110 12.82 0.12 -9.87
CA GLU A 110 11.68 -0.61 -10.41
C GLU A 110 11.28 0.02 -11.74
N THR A 111 11.14 -0.77 -12.81
CA THR A 111 10.78 -0.23 -14.14
C THR A 111 9.29 0.10 -14.27
N ASP A 112 8.46 -0.44 -13.38
CA ASP A 112 7.00 -0.36 -13.40
C ASP A 112 6.38 -0.79 -14.74
N THR A 113 7.05 -1.68 -15.46
CA THR A 113 6.59 -2.17 -16.77
C THR A 113 5.33 -3.01 -16.61
N CYS A 114 4.23 -2.57 -17.22
CA CYS A 114 2.96 -3.30 -17.16
C CYS A 114 2.79 -4.29 -18.29
N LYS A 115 1.94 -5.29 -18.05
CA LYS A 115 1.45 -6.26 -19.04
C LYS A 115 -0.06 -6.43 -18.89
N ILE A 116 -0.76 -6.46 -20.03
CA ILE A 116 -2.18 -6.79 -20.07
C ILE A 116 -2.32 -8.28 -20.33
N PHE A 117 -3.05 -8.98 -19.45
CA PHE A 117 -3.28 -10.42 -19.56
C PHE A 117 -4.67 -10.80 -20.06
N SER A 118 -5.65 -9.90 -20.01
CA SER A 118 -7.03 -10.14 -20.46
C SER A 118 -7.76 -8.84 -20.74
N GLY A 119 -8.99 -8.93 -21.28
CA GLY A 119 -9.86 -7.78 -21.51
C GLY A 119 -9.52 -6.95 -22.76
N VAL A 120 -8.48 -7.32 -23.50
CA VAL A 120 -8.06 -6.70 -24.75
C VAL A 120 -7.86 -7.78 -25.82
N SER A 121 -8.31 -7.50 -27.04
CA SER A 121 -8.11 -8.34 -28.23
C SER A 121 -7.89 -7.43 -29.43
N GLU A 122 -6.91 -7.73 -30.28
CA GLU A 122 -6.57 -6.94 -31.47
C GLU A 122 -6.39 -5.44 -31.18
N GLY A 123 -5.83 -5.11 -30.01
CA GLY A 123 -5.55 -3.73 -29.60
C GLY A 123 -6.78 -2.94 -29.13
N VAL A 124 -7.94 -3.59 -28.94
CA VAL A 124 -9.15 -2.94 -28.41
C VAL A 124 -9.71 -3.68 -27.19
N THR A 125 -10.35 -2.95 -26.29
CA THR A 125 -11.04 -3.52 -25.14
C THR A 125 -12.21 -4.40 -25.59
N THR A 126 -12.44 -5.52 -24.91
CA THR A 126 -13.52 -6.47 -25.27
C THR A 126 -14.80 -6.26 -24.46
N GLY A 127 -14.77 -5.39 -23.46
CA GLY A 127 -15.87 -5.23 -22.48
C GLY A 127 -15.82 -6.23 -21.33
N THR A 128 -14.87 -7.16 -21.36
CA THR A 128 -14.60 -8.11 -20.26
C THR A 128 -13.54 -7.56 -19.31
N PRO A 129 -13.36 -8.15 -18.11
CA PRO A 129 -12.37 -7.66 -17.16
C PRO A 129 -10.95 -7.59 -17.73
N ILE A 130 -10.27 -6.47 -17.50
CA ILE A 130 -8.89 -6.23 -17.92
C ILE A 130 -7.97 -6.52 -16.74
N HIS A 131 -7.12 -7.52 -16.88
CA HIS A 131 -6.10 -7.87 -15.89
C HIS A 131 -4.77 -7.21 -16.26
N VAL A 132 -4.27 -6.34 -15.39
CA VAL A 132 -3.00 -5.64 -15.56
C VAL A 132 -2.03 -6.06 -14.47
N PHE A 133 -0.84 -6.53 -14.86
CA PHE A 133 0.20 -7.00 -13.95
C PHE A 133 1.50 -6.23 -14.13
N VAL A 134 2.17 -5.94 -13.01
CA VAL A 134 3.49 -5.32 -12.95
C VAL A 134 4.38 -6.15 -12.03
N PRO A 135 5.49 -6.73 -12.53
CA PRO A 135 6.41 -7.50 -11.70
C PRO A 135 7.16 -6.60 -10.71
N ASN A 136 7.57 -7.17 -9.57
CA ASN A 136 8.51 -6.53 -8.66
C ASN A 136 9.93 -6.99 -9.00
N THR A 137 10.83 -6.09 -9.40
CA THR A 137 12.17 -6.43 -9.90
C THR A 137 13.30 -6.18 -8.89
N ASP A 138 13.12 -5.33 -7.88
CA ASP A 138 14.16 -4.98 -6.89
C ASP A 138 13.79 -5.49 -5.48
N GLN A 139 13.66 -6.81 -5.35
CA GLN A 139 13.39 -7.48 -4.07
C GLN A 139 14.71 -7.73 -3.32
N ARG A 140 15.08 -6.81 -2.41
CA ARG A 140 16.21 -7.03 -1.49
C ARG A 140 15.72 -7.69 -0.21
N GLY A 141 15.90 -9.01 -0.11
CA GLY A 141 15.44 -9.78 1.06
C GLY A 141 16.20 -9.54 2.36
N ASN A 142 17.42 -9.00 2.32
CA ASN A 142 18.36 -9.05 3.45
C ASN A 142 18.42 -7.79 4.34
N ASP A 143 17.77 -6.68 3.97
CA ASP A 143 17.90 -5.40 4.69
C ASP A 143 16.91 -5.21 5.86
N TYR A 144 16.17 -6.24 6.26
CA TYR A 144 14.97 -6.09 7.12
C TYR A 144 14.98 -6.87 8.44
N SER A 145 16.13 -7.42 8.87
CA SER A 145 16.23 -8.21 10.12
C SER A 145 15.82 -7.40 11.36
N GLU A 146 16.20 -6.12 11.44
CA GLU A 146 15.82 -5.22 12.53
C GLU A 146 14.31 -4.88 12.54
N MET A 147 13.67 -4.80 11.35
CA MET A 147 12.23 -4.52 11.21
C MET A 147 11.35 -5.68 11.71
N SER A 148 11.94 -6.85 11.96
CA SER A 148 11.24 -7.97 12.61
C SER A 148 10.97 -7.71 14.09
N LEU A 149 11.79 -6.88 14.75
CA LEU A 149 11.78 -6.68 16.20
C LEU A 149 10.90 -5.51 16.64
N ALA A 150 10.79 -4.46 15.81
CA ALA A 150 10.06 -3.23 16.15
C ALA A 150 9.00 -2.87 15.10
N TYR A 151 7.99 -2.10 15.54
CA TYR A 151 7.03 -1.44 14.64
C TYR A 151 7.55 -0.07 14.23
N ARG A 152 7.51 0.25 12.93
CA ARG A 152 7.97 1.55 12.45
C ARG A 152 6.96 2.64 12.80
N PRO A 153 7.39 3.79 13.37
CA PRO A 153 6.50 4.92 13.59
C PRO A 153 5.80 5.34 12.29
N SER A 154 4.52 5.72 12.39
CA SER A 154 3.68 6.15 11.26
C SER A 154 3.44 5.09 10.15
N HIS A 155 3.77 3.82 10.39
CA HIS A 155 3.51 2.72 9.45
C HIS A 155 2.39 1.80 9.94
N ALA A 156 1.83 1.03 9.01
CA ALA A 156 0.72 0.12 9.30
C ALA A 156 1.13 -1.18 10.03
N ASP A 157 2.40 -1.32 10.42
CA ASP A 157 2.96 -2.57 10.97
C ASP A 157 2.14 -3.11 12.15
N ALA A 158 1.94 -2.27 13.18
CA ALA A 158 1.23 -2.67 14.39
C ALA A 158 -0.26 -2.96 14.13
N THR A 159 -0.91 -2.16 13.28
CA THR A 159 -2.34 -2.34 12.98
C THR A 159 -2.60 -3.58 12.15
N TYR A 160 -1.72 -3.92 11.20
CA TYR A 160 -1.80 -5.18 10.46
C TYR A 160 -1.59 -6.38 11.38
N ASP A 161 -0.58 -6.32 12.25
CA ASP A 161 -0.27 -7.40 13.18
C ASP A 161 -1.43 -7.62 14.17
N MET A 162 -1.97 -6.55 14.75
CA MET A 162 -3.14 -6.63 15.64
C MET A 162 -4.42 -7.10 14.93
N LYS A 163 -4.65 -6.66 13.69
CA LYS A 163 -5.89 -6.98 12.96
C LYS A 163 -5.88 -8.37 12.34
N TYR A 164 -4.75 -8.78 11.75
CA TYR A 164 -4.65 -9.98 10.94
C TYR A 164 -3.75 -11.07 11.55
N GLY A 165 -2.97 -10.75 12.59
CA GLY A 165 -2.03 -11.69 13.22
C GLY A 165 -0.82 -12.05 12.33
N VAL A 166 -0.68 -11.37 11.19
CA VAL A 166 0.40 -11.59 10.23
C VAL A 166 0.89 -10.25 9.67
N ARG A 167 2.23 -10.12 9.62
CA ARG A 167 2.91 -8.92 9.11
C ARG A 167 3.94 -9.31 8.07
N SER A 168 3.97 -8.55 6.96
CA SER A 168 5.01 -8.67 5.93
C SER A 168 6.27 -7.92 6.36
N VAL A 169 7.13 -8.57 7.16
CA VAL A 169 8.33 -7.96 7.76
C VAL A 169 9.34 -7.45 6.73
N GLN A 170 9.41 -8.07 5.55
CA GLN A 170 10.33 -7.71 4.46
C GLN A 170 10.01 -6.35 3.81
N GLY A 171 8.94 -5.65 4.25
CA GLY A 171 8.59 -4.34 3.73
C GLY A 171 7.28 -3.79 4.30
N GLY A 172 6.52 -3.05 3.50
CA GLY A 172 5.17 -2.60 3.85
C GLY A 172 4.07 -3.60 3.47
N GLY A 173 4.42 -4.72 2.83
CA GLY A 173 3.44 -5.67 2.28
C GLY A 173 2.41 -4.97 1.40
N ARG A 174 1.13 -5.13 1.76
CA ARG A 174 -0.04 -4.52 1.11
C ARG A 174 -0.22 -3.03 1.42
N SER A 175 0.29 -2.51 2.53
CA SER A 175 0.22 -1.08 2.86
C SER A 175 1.31 -0.25 2.18
N SER A 176 2.13 -0.87 1.34
CA SER A 176 3.19 -0.19 0.60
C SER A 176 2.61 0.71 -0.49
N ALA A 177 3.29 1.83 -0.76
CA ALA A 177 3.03 2.67 -1.93
C ALA A 177 3.14 1.92 -3.28
N ARG A 178 3.68 0.70 -3.31
CA ARG A 178 3.64 -0.17 -4.51
C ARG A 178 2.20 -0.46 -4.95
N GLU A 179 1.24 -0.50 -4.04
CA GLU A 179 -0.17 -0.70 -4.35
C GLU A 179 -0.73 0.35 -5.33
N THR A 180 -0.17 1.57 -5.32
CA THR A 180 -0.65 2.66 -6.18
C THR A 180 -0.45 2.37 -7.67
N ILE A 181 0.40 1.41 -8.04
CA ILE A 181 0.55 0.95 -9.43
C ILE A 181 -0.80 0.48 -10.00
N GLY A 182 -1.55 -0.33 -9.23
CA GLY A 182 -2.87 -0.80 -9.67
C GLY A 182 -3.83 0.36 -9.89
N ARG A 183 -3.74 1.41 -9.05
CA ARG A 183 -4.55 2.62 -9.20
C ARG A 183 -4.16 3.43 -10.43
N VAL A 184 -2.86 3.69 -10.63
CA VAL A 184 -2.35 4.47 -11.76
C VAL A 184 -2.66 3.77 -13.08
N ALA A 185 -2.41 2.47 -13.19
CA ALA A 185 -2.74 1.71 -14.40
C ALA A 185 -4.25 1.79 -14.72
N SER A 186 -5.12 1.58 -13.72
CA SER A 186 -6.57 1.73 -13.93
C SER A 186 -7.01 3.17 -14.22
N GLY A 187 -6.30 4.15 -13.64
CA GLY A 187 -6.52 5.57 -13.84
C GLY A 187 -6.18 6.01 -15.25
N ALA A 188 -5.14 5.46 -15.86
CA ALA A 188 -4.80 5.70 -17.27
C ALA A 188 -5.90 5.21 -18.21
N VAL A 189 -6.47 4.01 -17.95
CA VAL A 189 -7.64 3.51 -18.68
C VAL A 189 -8.85 4.43 -18.49
N ALA A 190 -9.13 4.87 -17.26
CA ALA A 190 -10.22 5.79 -16.97
C ALA A 190 -10.03 7.16 -17.65
N LYS A 191 -8.82 7.73 -17.61
CA LYS A 191 -8.46 8.97 -18.32
C LYS A 191 -8.73 8.85 -19.81
N LYS A 192 -8.33 7.73 -20.43
CA LYS A 192 -8.58 7.46 -21.85
C LYS A 192 -10.07 7.40 -22.19
N ILE A 193 -10.87 6.76 -21.34
CA ILE A 193 -12.34 6.75 -21.48
C ILE A 193 -12.90 8.18 -21.40
N LEU A 194 -12.53 8.92 -20.36
CA LEU A 194 -13.02 10.29 -20.14
C LEU A 194 -12.65 11.23 -21.29
N LYS A 195 -11.42 11.14 -21.80
CA LYS A 195 -10.97 11.92 -22.94
C LYS A 195 -11.75 11.57 -24.21
N ASN A 196 -11.93 10.28 -24.49
CA ASN A 196 -12.59 9.83 -25.73
C ASN A 196 -14.09 10.12 -25.76
N PHE A 197 -14.78 9.99 -24.63
CA PHE A 197 -16.24 10.09 -24.59
C PHE A 197 -16.75 11.46 -24.15
N ALA A 198 -15.99 12.19 -23.32
CA ALA A 198 -16.43 13.46 -22.73
C ALA A 198 -15.45 14.61 -22.99
N GLY A 199 -14.35 14.38 -23.72
CA GLY A 199 -13.31 15.39 -23.93
C GLY A 199 -12.64 15.85 -22.63
N THR A 200 -12.82 15.12 -21.53
CA THR A 200 -12.41 15.55 -20.20
C THR A 200 -10.94 15.20 -19.94
N GLU A 201 -10.19 16.17 -19.43
CA GLU A 201 -8.81 16.02 -18.98
C GLU A 201 -8.72 16.17 -17.47
N ILE A 202 -7.81 15.42 -16.86
CA ILE A 202 -7.53 15.49 -15.42
C ILE A 202 -6.05 15.76 -15.25
N LEU A 203 -5.76 16.90 -14.64
CA LEU A 203 -4.41 17.36 -14.36
C LEU A 203 -4.17 17.42 -12.85
N ALA A 204 -2.93 17.23 -12.43
CA ALA A 204 -2.50 17.35 -11.04
C ALA A 204 -1.10 17.94 -10.99
N TYR A 205 -0.86 18.83 -10.04
CA TYR A 205 0.41 19.48 -9.81
C TYR A 205 0.65 19.69 -8.31
N VAL A 206 1.90 19.98 -7.93
CA VAL A 206 2.29 20.22 -6.54
C VAL A 206 2.16 21.70 -6.22
N SER A 207 1.23 22.06 -5.33
CA SER A 207 1.06 23.44 -4.85
C SER A 207 1.98 23.81 -3.68
N GLN A 208 2.52 22.82 -2.96
CA GLN A 208 3.36 23.07 -1.79
C GLN A 208 4.28 21.88 -1.47
N VAL A 209 5.53 22.18 -1.11
CA VAL A 209 6.47 21.23 -0.51
C VAL A 209 7.05 21.85 0.76
N HIS A 210 6.74 21.26 1.92
CA HIS A 210 7.14 21.77 3.23
C HIS A 210 6.73 23.25 3.42
N LYS A 211 7.69 24.17 3.49
CA LYS A 211 7.45 25.62 3.65
C LYS A 211 7.44 26.39 2.32
N ILE A 212 7.71 25.71 1.21
CA ILE A 212 7.75 26.32 -0.12
C ILE A 212 6.36 26.19 -0.73
N ILE A 213 5.70 27.33 -0.93
CA ILE A 213 4.32 27.42 -1.41
C ILE A 213 4.35 28.05 -2.81
N LEU A 214 3.53 27.51 -3.71
CA LEU A 214 3.32 28.06 -5.03
C LEU A 214 2.54 29.39 -4.92
N PRO A 215 2.97 30.48 -5.59
CA PRO A 215 2.21 31.72 -5.61
C PRO A 215 0.81 31.51 -6.19
N GLU A 216 -0.21 32.12 -5.58
CA GLU A 216 -1.62 31.93 -5.95
C GLU A 216 -1.90 32.33 -7.40
N ASP A 217 -1.25 33.38 -7.91
CA ASP A 217 -1.47 33.91 -9.26
C ASP A 217 -0.59 33.26 -10.35
N LEU A 218 0.22 32.25 -10.01
CA LEU A 218 1.16 31.66 -10.96
C LEU A 218 0.49 30.69 -11.94
N ILE A 219 -0.63 30.07 -11.55
CA ILE A 219 -1.33 29.06 -12.34
C ILE A 219 -2.71 29.57 -12.70
N ASP A 220 -2.95 29.67 -14.01
CA ASP A 220 -4.28 29.81 -14.57
C ASP A 220 -4.92 28.42 -14.74
N HIS A 221 -5.98 28.14 -13.97
CA HIS A 221 -6.69 26.86 -14.00
C HIS A 221 -7.49 26.61 -15.27
N GLU A 222 -7.75 27.64 -16.09
CA GLU A 222 -8.48 27.49 -17.34
C GLU A 222 -7.56 27.09 -18.50
N THR A 223 -6.29 27.47 -18.44
CA THR A 223 -5.32 27.28 -19.52
C THR A 223 -4.17 26.34 -19.18
N LEU A 224 -4.12 25.81 -17.95
CA LEU A 224 -3.08 24.88 -17.50
C LEU A 224 -3.01 23.64 -18.40
N THR A 225 -1.82 23.34 -18.89
CA THR A 225 -1.54 22.17 -19.72
C THR A 225 -0.64 21.18 -19.00
N LEU A 226 -0.65 19.92 -19.46
CA LEU A 226 0.26 18.89 -18.94
C LEU A 226 1.73 19.27 -19.16
N ASP A 227 2.08 19.84 -20.31
CA ASP A 227 3.46 20.23 -20.63
C ASP A 227 4.00 21.28 -19.65
N GLN A 228 3.16 22.26 -19.25
CA GLN A 228 3.53 23.24 -18.24
C GLN A 228 3.78 22.60 -16.87
N ILE A 229 2.99 21.59 -16.49
CA ILE A 229 3.17 20.87 -15.23
C ILE A 229 4.50 20.10 -15.25
N GLU A 230 4.78 19.40 -16.35
CA GLU A 230 6.01 18.63 -16.49
C GLU A 230 7.25 19.55 -16.55
N SER A 231 7.15 20.75 -17.15
CA SER A 231 8.27 21.71 -17.17
C SER A 231 8.59 22.30 -15.79
N ILE A 232 7.57 22.59 -14.97
CA ILE A 232 7.76 23.13 -13.60
C ILE A 232 8.51 22.13 -12.71
N LEU A 233 8.34 20.83 -12.95
CA LEU A 233 9.04 19.78 -12.22
C LEU A 233 10.56 19.84 -12.42
N PHE A 234 11.03 20.27 -13.59
CA PHE A 234 12.46 20.43 -13.90
C PHE A 234 13.06 21.65 -13.19
N ASP A 235 12.34 22.77 -13.11
CA ASP A 235 12.87 24.00 -12.52
C ASP A 235 13.07 23.94 -11.00
N VAL A 236 12.30 23.11 -10.28
CA VAL A 236 12.53 22.90 -8.83
C VAL A 236 13.86 22.17 -8.57
N GLN A 237 14.34 21.36 -9.52
CA GLN A 237 15.68 20.77 -9.44
C GLN A 237 16.76 21.84 -9.66
N THR A 238 16.51 22.80 -10.57
CA THR A 238 17.42 23.91 -10.89
C THR A 238 17.49 24.96 -9.77
N LEU A 239 16.36 25.28 -9.13
CA LEU A 239 16.29 26.27 -8.04
C LEU A 239 17.05 25.82 -6.77
N ASN A 240 17.16 24.50 -6.53
CA ASN A 240 17.99 23.97 -5.45
C ASN A 240 19.50 23.95 -5.77
N MET A 241 19.90 24.15 -7.03
CA MET A 241 21.31 24.31 -7.39
C MET A 241 21.85 25.72 -7.12
N GLN A 242 20.99 26.74 -6.97
CA GLN A 242 21.41 28.11 -6.68
C GLN A 242 21.42 28.48 -5.19
N ARG A 243 21.05 27.55 -4.29
CA ARG A 243 21.07 27.76 -2.83
C ARG A 243 21.98 26.78 -2.09
N ARG A 244 23.19 26.56 -2.60
CA ARG A 244 24.30 25.95 -1.86
C ARG A 244 25.54 26.82 -1.94
#